data_AF-A0A2E6VRS1-F1
#
_entry.id   AF-A0A2E6VRS1-F1
#
_cell.length_a   1.000
_cell.length_b   1.000
_cell.length_c   1.000
_cell.angle_alpha   90.00
_cell.angle_beta   90.00
_cell.angle_gamma   90.00
#
_symmetry.space_group_name_H-M   'P 1'
#
loop_
_entity.id
_entity.type
_entity.pdbx_description
1 polymer ?
#
loop_
_entity_poly.entity_id
_entity_poly.type
_entity_poly.pdbx_seq_one_letter_code
_entity_poly.pdbx_strand_id
1 'polypeptide(L)'
;MTEVGRLPSIKDEFNQDSGLETGIVFSLYEATSGAPPTAVDSAAYANQLLEHGWVETNDLPVLADGTQTLATLTPMTQNAHPELCAVTPELMIISCYNGHGTIYTALEDIREHAAASE
;
A
#
# COMPACT_ATOMS: atom_id res chain seq x y z
N MET A 1 -13.26 5.40 0.98
CA MET A 1 -11.96 5.88 1.50
C MET A 1 -11.63 5.39 2.91
N THR A 2 -12.57 4.87 3.70
CA THR A 2 -12.35 4.57 5.13
C THR A 2 -11.34 3.45 5.43
N GLU A 3 -11.13 2.49 4.53
CA GLU A 3 -10.20 1.39 4.78
C GLU A 3 -8.76 1.69 4.34
N VAL A 4 -8.57 2.10 3.07
CA VAL A 4 -7.23 2.39 2.51
C VAL A 4 -6.50 3.45 3.32
N GLY A 5 -7.25 4.42 3.84
CA GLY A 5 -6.75 5.45 4.72
C GLY A 5 -6.13 4.93 6.01
N ARG A 6 -6.69 3.87 6.59
CA ARG A 6 -6.25 3.30 7.87
C ARG A 6 -5.08 2.32 7.75
N LEU A 7 -4.65 1.99 6.54
CA LEU A 7 -3.57 1.03 6.32
C LEU A 7 -2.27 1.37 7.07
N PRO A 8 -1.84 2.64 7.20
CA PRO A 8 -0.69 3.01 8.02
C PRO A 8 -0.85 2.58 9.48
N SER A 9 -2.00 2.88 10.10
CA SER A 9 -2.27 2.49 11.49
C SER A 9 -2.36 0.98 11.66
N ILE A 10 -2.99 0.26 10.72
CA ILE A 10 -3.07 -1.22 10.75
C ILE A 10 -1.66 -1.84 10.67
N LYS A 11 -0.79 -1.27 9.82
CA LYS A 11 0.62 -1.67 9.71
C LYS A 11 1.40 -1.37 11.00
N ASP A 12 1.16 -0.24 11.65
CA ASP A 12 1.79 0.08 12.94
C ASP A 12 1.37 -0.90 14.05
N GLU A 13 0.07 -1.21 14.15
CA GLU A 13 -0.45 -2.24 15.05
C GLU A 13 0.21 -3.61 14.79
N PHE A 14 0.31 -4.01 13.51
CA PHE A 14 0.99 -5.25 13.12
C PHE A 14 2.47 -5.27 13.51
N ASN A 15 3.20 -4.18 13.29
CA ASN A 15 4.62 -4.10 13.66
C ASN A 15 4.80 -4.24 15.17
N GLN A 16 3.93 -3.60 15.95
CA GLN A 16 3.94 -3.71 17.41
C GLN A 16 3.67 -5.15 17.89
N ASP A 17 2.72 -5.83 17.27
CA ASP A 17 2.31 -7.19 17.67
C ASP A 17 3.28 -8.28 17.19
N SER A 18 3.81 -8.14 15.98
CA SER A 18 4.69 -9.15 15.36
C SER A 18 6.17 -8.98 15.72
N GLY A 19 6.60 -7.77 16.09
CA GLY A 19 8.01 -7.42 16.20
C GLY A 19 8.72 -7.26 14.85
N LEU A 20 8.00 -7.35 13.73
CA LEU A 20 8.54 -7.10 12.39
C LEU A 20 8.52 -5.59 12.06
N GLU A 21 9.53 -5.13 11.33
CA GLU A 21 9.57 -3.77 10.79
C GLU A 21 9.05 -3.79 9.34
N THR A 22 7.76 -3.51 9.16
CA THR A 22 7.17 -3.36 7.83
C THR A 22 6.87 -1.90 7.47
N GLY A 23 6.92 -1.60 6.17
CA GLY A 23 6.56 -0.33 5.57
C GLY A 23 5.33 -0.45 4.66
N ILE A 24 4.76 0.69 4.26
CA ILE A 24 3.69 0.75 3.25
C ILE A 24 4.07 1.76 2.18
N VAL A 25 3.81 1.41 0.91
CA VAL A 25 3.95 2.29 -0.25
C VAL A 25 2.61 2.35 -0.96
N PHE A 26 2.13 3.56 -1.21
CA PHE A 26 0.94 3.76 -2.03
C PHE A 26 1.36 4.05 -3.46
N SER A 27 0.74 3.37 -4.43
CA SER A 27 0.90 3.66 -5.85
C SER A 27 -0.44 4.07 -6.43
N LEU A 28 -0.54 5.32 -6.88
CA LEU A 28 -1.70 5.79 -7.63
C LEU A 28 -1.49 5.39 -9.09
N TYR A 29 -2.41 4.62 -9.67
CA TYR A 29 -2.40 4.29 -11.10
C TYR A 29 -3.37 5.18 -11.91
N GLU A 30 -4.32 5.84 -11.24
CA GLU A 30 -5.32 6.74 -11.81
C GLU A 30 -5.57 7.93 -10.86
N ALA A 31 -5.68 9.15 -11.41
CA ALA A 31 -6.08 10.34 -10.67
C ALA A 31 -7.60 10.39 -10.48
N THR A 32 -8.10 11.23 -9.57
CA THR A 32 -9.55 11.45 -9.37
C THR A 32 -10.29 11.88 -10.64
N SER A 33 -9.58 12.47 -11.60
CA SER A 33 -10.12 12.88 -12.91
C SER A 33 -10.26 11.73 -13.92
N GLY A 34 -9.74 10.53 -13.62
CA GLY A 34 -9.57 9.44 -14.57
C GLY A 34 -8.35 9.57 -15.50
N ALA A 35 -7.55 10.64 -15.32
CA ALA A 35 -6.30 10.81 -16.05
C ALA A 35 -5.16 10.04 -15.37
N PRO A 36 -4.04 9.79 -16.08
CA PRO A 36 -2.82 9.32 -15.44
C PRO A 36 -2.41 10.23 -14.27
N PRO A 37 -2.07 9.67 -13.09
CA PRO A 37 -1.71 10.45 -11.94
C PRO A 37 -0.37 11.16 -12.13
N THR A 38 -0.24 12.29 -11.46
CA THR A 38 0.94 13.14 -11.43
C THR A 38 1.46 13.29 -10.00
N ALA A 39 2.64 13.88 -9.84
CA ALA A 39 3.18 14.19 -8.52
C ALA A 39 2.24 15.10 -7.68
N VAL A 40 1.41 15.93 -8.34
CA VAL A 40 0.41 16.76 -7.65
C VAL A 40 -0.67 15.89 -7.03
N ASP A 41 -1.11 14.84 -7.72
CA ASP A 41 -2.11 13.89 -7.22
C ASP A 41 -1.56 13.08 -6.03
N SER A 42 -0.30 12.64 -6.12
CA SER A 42 0.39 11.98 -5.00
C SER A 42 0.46 12.87 -3.75
N ALA A 43 0.87 14.14 -3.92
CA ALA A 43 0.93 15.08 -2.82
C ALA A 43 -0.45 15.38 -2.23
N ALA A 44 -1.46 15.52 -3.09
CA ALA A 44 -2.84 15.73 -2.64
C ALA A 44 -3.38 14.53 -1.85
N TYR A 45 -3.09 13.31 -2.30
CA TYR A 45 -3.48 12.10 -1.58
C TYR A 45 -2.78 11.98 -0.22
N ALA A 46 -1.46 12.24 -0.17
CA ALA A 46 -0.71 12.23 1.08
C ALA A 46 -1.26 13.27 2.09
N ASN A 47 -1.57 14.49 1.61
CA ASN A 47 -2.21 15.52 2.43
C ASN A 47 -3.58 15.08 2.96
N GLN A 48 -4.39 14.38 2.17
CA GLN A 48 -5.67 13.85 2.64
C GLN A 48 -5.48 12.85 3.79
N LEU A 49 -4.49 11.96 3.70
CA LEU A 49 -4.21 11.00 4.78
C LEU A 49 -3.83 11.72 6.08
N LEU A 50 -3.05 12.79 5.98
CA LEU A 50 -2.67 13.65 7.11
C LEU A 50 -3.88 14.41 7.68
N GLU A 51 -4.68 15.06 6.84
CA GLU A 51 -5.88 15.83 7.25
C GLU A 51 -6.92 14.94 7.93
N HIS A 52 -7.02 13.68 7.51
CA HIS A 52 -7.88 12.68 8.14
C HIS A 52 -7.32 12.10 9.44
N GLY A 53 -6.06 12.42 9.80
CA GLY A 53 -5.40 11.93 11.01
C GLY A 53 -5.05 10.45 10.97
N TRP A 54 -4.91 9.87 9.77
CA TRP A 54 -4.47 8.48 9.62
C TRP A 54 -2.94 8.33 9.67
N VAL A 55 -2.23 9.42 9.45
CA VAL A 55 -0.79 9.54 9.67
C VAL A 55 -0.47 10.83 10.41
N GLU A 56 0.65 10.82 11.13
CA GLU A 56 1.12 11.97 11.90
C GLU A 56 1.97 12.93 11.07
N THR A 57 2.62 12.43 10.01
CA THR A 57 3.45 13.23 9.11
C THR A 57 3.09 12.96 7.64
N ASN A 58 3.52 13.86 6.76
CA ASN A 58 3.29 13.75 5.32
C ASN A 58 4.39 12.96 4.60
N ASP A 59 5.16 12.14 5.32
CA ASP A 59 6.34 11.45 4.78
C ASP A 59 6.00 10.07 4.20
N LEU A 60 4.72 9.73 4.08
CA LEU A 60 4.29 8.50 3.45
C LEU A 60 4.73 8.46 1.99
N PRO A 61 5.36 7.36 1.54
CA PRO A 61 5.72 7.21 0.13
C PRO A 61 4.45 6.95 -0.69
N VAL A 62 3.97 8.02 -1.34
CA VAL A 62 2.89 7.97 -2.33
C VAL A 62 3.48 8.25 -3.72
N LEU A 63 3.38 7.27 -4.61
CA LEU A 63 3.90 7.32 -5.96
C LEU A 63 2.77 7.60 -6.96
N ALA A 64 3.08 8.34 -8.02
CA ALA A 64 2.21 8.50 -9.18
C ALA A 64 2.71 7.60 -10.30
N ASP A 65 2.07 6.45 -10.48
CA ASP A 65 2.35 5.49 -11.54
C ASP A 65 1.57 5.85 -12.83
N GLY A 66 1.79 7.08 -13.32
CA GLY A 66 1.14 7.60 -14.52
C GLY A 66 1.43 6.80 -15.80
N THR A 67 2.53 6.05 -15.83
CA THR A 67 2.88 5.15 -16.93
C THR A 67 2.39 3.72 -16.72
N GLN A 68 1.72 3.43 -15.59
CA GLN A 68 1.24 2.10 -15.19
C GLN A 68 2.35 1.03 -15.14
N THR A 69 3.59 1.45 -14.86
CA THR A 69 4.74 0.54 -14.81
C THR A 69 4.61 -0.42 -13.64
N LEU A 70 4.28 0.08 -12.45
CA LEU A 70 4.12 -0.77 -11.26
C LEU A 70 2.87 -1.65 -11.39
N ALA A 71 1.78 -1.10 -11.91
CA ALA A 71 0.58 -1.87 -12.19
C ALA A 71 0.84 -3.02 -13.18
N THR A 72 1.74 -2.84 -14.16
CA THR A 72 2.11 -3.89 -15.13
C THR A 72 3.12 -4.90 -14.58
N LEU A 73 4.02 -4.47 -13.68
CA LEU A 73 5.05 -5.33 -13.09
C LEU A 73 4.54 -6.19 -11.92
N THR A 74 3.33 -5.91 -11.46
CA THR A 74 2.66 -6.66 -10.39
C THR A 74 1.45 -7.41 -10.96
N PRO A 75 0.97 -8.48 -10.30
CA PRO A 75 -0.29 -9.15 -10.65
C PRO A 75 -1.56 -8.29 -10.48
N MET A 76 -1.42 -6.98 -10.30
CA MET A 76 -2.54 -6.05 -10.10
C MET A 76 -3.35 -5.91 -11.38
N THR A 77 -4.66 -6.05 -11.26
CA THR A 77 -5.59 -6.11 -12.39
C THR A 77 -6.19 -4.77 -12.75
N GLN A 78 -6.08 -3.78 -11.86
CA GLN A 78 -6.73 -2.47 -11.94
C GLN A 78 -8.27 -2.54 -12.03
N ASN A 79 -8.87 -3.71 -11.74
CA ASN A 79 -10.32 -3.92 -11.85
C ASN A 79 -11.04 -3.89 -10.49
N ALA A 80 -10.30 -3.83 -9.39
CA ALA A 80 -10.82 -3.70 -8.03
C ALA A 80 -9.88 -2.78 -7.26
N HIS A 81 -10.41 -2.00 -6.30
CA HIS A 81 -9.60 -1.07 -5.51
C HIS A 81 -9.98 -1.15 -4.03
N PRO A 82 -9.01 -1.14 -3.10
CA PRO A 82 -7.56 -1.17 -3.35
C PRO A 82 -7.09 -2.54 -3.89
N GLU A 83 -5.92 -2.57 -4.54
CA GLU A 83 -5.13 -3.80 -4.72
C GLU A 83 -3.87 -3.66 -3.86
N LEU A 84 -3.41 -4.78 -3.31
CA LEU A 84 -2.34 -4.80 -2.31
C LEU A 84 -1.40 -5.97 -2.61
N CYS A 85 -0.10 -5.73 -2.54
CA CYS A 85 0.91 -6.77 -2.64
C CYS A 85 1.80 -6.79 -1.39
N ALA A 86 2.01 -7.97 -0.84
CA ALA A 86 3.07 -8.24 0.13
C ALA A 86 4.39 -8.46 -0.62
N VAL A 87 5.45 -7.76 -0.21
CA VAL A 87 6.75 -7.82 -0.87
C VAL A 87 7.88 -7.96 0.15
N THR A 88 8.94 -8.66 -0.22
CA THR A 88 10.17 -8.75 0.57
C THR A 88 11.00 -7.46 0.45
N PRO A 89 12.01 -7.23 1.33
CA PRO A 89 12.92 -6.10 1.20
C PRO A 89 13.69 -6.04 -0.13
N GLU A 90 13.92 -7.19 -0.76
CA GLU A 90 14.54 -7.31 -2.09
C GLU A 90 13.56 -7.09 -3.25
N LEU A 91 12.33 -6.62 -2.95
CA LEU A 91 11.26 -6.35 -3.90
C LEU A 91 10.74 -7.61 -4.62
N MET A 92 10.81 -8.76 -3.96
CA MET A 92 10.16 -9.98 -4.46
C MET A 92 8.71 -10.03 -3.96
N ILE A 93 7.78 -10.40 -4.83
CA ILE A 93 6.36 -10.52 -4.47
C ILE A 93 6.16 -11.83 -3.69
N ILE A 94 5.57 -11.72 -2.50
CA ILE A 94 5.09 -12.86 -1.70
C ILE A 94 3.69 -13.23 -2.18
N SER A 95 2.77 -12.25 -2.15
CA SER A 95 1.38 -12.41 -2.56
C SER A 95 0.76 -11.08 -2.97
N CYS A 96 -0.35 -11.14 -3.71
CA CYS A 96 -1.15 -9.96 -4.08
C CYS A 96 -2.64 -10.26 -3.95
N TYR A 97 -3.41 -9.25 -3.59
CA TYR A 97 -4.83 -9.34 -3.31
C TYR A 97 -5.58 -8.15 -3.90
N ASN A 98 -6.84 -8.42 -4.23
CA ASN A 98 -7.71 -7.44 -4.86
C ASN A 98 -8.92 -7.18 -3.95
N GLY A 99 -9.23 -5.91 -3.73
CA GLY A 99 -10.39 -5.46 -2.98
C GLY A 99 -10.16 -5.27 -1.48
N HIS A 100 -11.25 -4.87 -0.83
CA HIS A 100 -11.34 -4.54 0.59
C HIS A 100 -11.14 -5.76 1.50
N GLY A 101 -10.60 -5.52 2.70
CA GLY A 101 -10.39 -6.52 3.77
C GLY A 101 -9.13 -7.37 3.63
N THR A 102 -8.33 -7.15 2.59
CA THR A 102 -7.23 -8.04 2.20
C THR A 102 -5.91 -7.74 2.92
N ILE A 103 -5.79 -6.58 3.58
CA ILE A 103 -4.58 -6.17 4.31
C ILE A 103 -4.15 -7.16 5.37
N TYR A 104 -5.09 -7.70 6.15
CA TYR A 104 -4.74 -8.65 7.21
C TYR A 104 -4.18 -9.96 6.66
N THR A 105 -4.65 -10.39 5.49
CA THR A 105 -4.11 -11.57 4.80
C THR A 105 -2.71 -11.29 4.28
N ALA A 106 -2.47 -10.13 3.67
CA ALA A 106 -1.13 -9.74 3.22
C ALA A 106 -0.12 -9.63 4.37
N LEU A 107 -0.55 -9.11 5.52
CA LEU A 107 0.29 -9.03 6.71
C LEU A 107 0.58 -10.41 7.32
N GLU A 108 -0.38 -11.34 7.28
CA GLU A 108 -0.14 -12.72 7.71
C GLU A 108 0.86 -13.43 6.77
N ASP A 109 0.72 -13.27 5.45
CA ASP A 109 1.69 -13.82 4.50
C ASP A 109 3.11 -13.27 4.74
N ILE A 110 3.24 -11.98 5.11
CA ILE A 110 4.54 -11.40 5.51
C ILE A 110 5.09 -12.10 6.76
N ARG A 111 4.25 -12.31 7.77
CA ARG A 111 4.64 -13.00 9.02
C ARG A 111 5.09 -14.43 8.74
N GLU A 112 4.32 -15.18 7.96
CA GLU A 112 4.65 -16.56 7.58
C GLU A 112 5.96 -16.63 6.77
N HIS A 113 6.14 -15.72 5.81
CA HIS A 113 7.36 -15.66 5.01
C HIS A 113 8.60 -15.32 5.86
N ALA A 114 8.48 -14.37 6.80
CA ALA A 114 9.55 -14.02 7.72
C ALA A 114 9.95 -15.21 8.59
N ALA A 115 8.98 -15.93 9.16
CA ALA A 115 9.24 -17.11 10.00
C ALA A 115 9.87 -18.29 9.23
N ALA A 116 9.61 -18.41 7.93
CA ALA A 116 10.22 -19.44 7.08
C ALA A 116 11.66 -19.12 6.65
N SER A 117 12.11 -17.89 6.87
CA SER A 117 13.42 -17.39 6.47
C SER A 117 14.47 -17.41 7.59
N GLU A 118 14.06 -17.79 8.81
CA GLU A 118 14.91 -18.01 10.00
C GLU A 118 15.40 -19.46 10.09
#